data_AF-A0A946AYC0-F1
#
_entry.id   AF-A0A946AYC0-F1
#
_cell.length_a   1.000
_cell.length_b   1.000
_cell.length_c   1.000
_cell.angle_alpha   90.00
_cell.angle_beta   90.00
_cell.angle_gamma   90.00
#
_symmetry.space_group_name_H-M   'P 1'
#
loop_
_entity.id
_entity.type
_entity.pdbx_description
1 polymer ?
#
loop_
_entity_poly.entity_id
_entity_poly.type
_entity_poly.pdbx_seq_one_letter_code
_entity_poly.pdbx_strand_id
1 'polypeptide(L)'
;MSTFDYAIIFITSICCLFSFYKGMVREIFSLLGYLVGYVLSIDYYEEVTSILQSMLSKEIMVRISEFSIVFTIVKILVAIFIFFTIKFSFDIVGRLIRRSVGGSIAISFPDRIGGGVLGILKGFVIVAIMMFPLSLFRGGYERVTQGSIITPYLEKVFSVASQESFSEKFLDLTSDMSVDSIQGKLKKMSDLNTITKDIKIKKDELLDNIKILTKKELKEEAMEKYTEEDKNKLNDILETFSNK
;
A
#
# COMPACT_ATOMS: atom_id res chain seq x y z
N MET A 1 -6.04 6.35 36.39
CA MET A 1 -5.50 6.78 35.10
C MET A 1 -4.52 7.90 35.38
N SER A 2 -3.23 7.63 35.21
CA SER A 2 -2.15 8.60 35.37
C SER A 2 -2.21 9.63 34.23
N THR A 3 -1.60 10.81 34.42
CA THR A 3 -1.37 11.79 33.33
C THR A 3 -0.65 11.15 32.13
N PHE A 4 0.15 10.12 32.40
CA PHE A 4 0.79 9.29 31.39
C PHE A 4 -0.19 8.49 30.52
N ASP A 5 -1.24 7.92 31.12
CA ASP A 5 -2.26 7.16 30.37
C ASP A 5 -3.00 8.08 29.40
N TYR A 6 -3.33 9.30 29.84
CA TYR A 6 -3.95 10.31 28.98
C TYR A 6 -3.04 10.72 27.82
N ALA A 7 -1.73 10.84 28.04
CA ALA A 7 -0.77 11.14 26.98
C ALA A 7 -0.70 10.02 25.94
N ILE A 8 -0.67 8.75 26.36
CA ILE A 8 -0.67 7.60 25.44
C ILE A 8 -1.95 7.56 24.61
N ILE A 9 -3.11 7.71 25.28
CA ILE A 9 -4.42 7.70 24.61
C ILE A 9 -4.48 8.85 23.61
N PHE A 10 -3.98 10.03 23.97
CA PHE A 10 -3.95 11.19 23.09
C PHE A 10 -3.07 10.96 21.85
N ILE A 11 -1.83 10.49 22.03
CA ILE A 11 -0.89 10.22 20.92
C ILE A 11 -1.45 9.14 20.00
N THR A 12 -1.92 8.04 20.57
CA THR A 12 -2.46 6.90 19.82
C THR A 12 -3.74 7.27 19.08
N SER A 13 -4.63 8.04 19.72
CA SER A 13 -5.86 8.53 19.10
C SER A 13 -5.55 9.46 17.92
N ILE A 14 -4.64 10.42 18.10
CA ILE A 14 -4.20 11.29 17.02
C ILE A 14 -3.60 10.50 15.86
N CYS A 15 -2.72 9.53 16.14
CA CYS A 15 -2.15 8.67 15.10
C CYS A 15 -3.24 7.85 14.38
N CYS A 16 -4.19 7.29 15.13
CA CYS A 16 -5.33 6.58 14.58
C CYS A 16 -6.15 7.47 13.64
N LEU A 17 -6.53 8.68 14.07
CA LEU A 17 -7.30 9.62 13.26
C LEU A 17 -6.54 9.99 11.97
N PHE A 18 -5.28 10.41 12.08
CA PHE A 18 -4.48 10.79 10.91
C PHE A 18 -4.33 9.64 9.92
N SER A 19 -4.02 8.43 10.38
CA SER A 19 -3.86 7.27 9.50
C SER A 19 -5.21 6.77 8.95
N PHE A 20 -6.31 6.95 9.68
CA PHE A 20 -7.66 6.70 9.18
C PHE A 20 -7.99 7.61 7.99
N TYR A 21 -7.65 8.91 8.06
CA TYR A 21 -7.81 9.84 6.92
C TYR A 21 -6.90 9.49 5.74
N LYS A 22 -5.69 9.00 6.04
CA LYS A 22 -4.67 8.67 5.05
C LYS A 22 -5.03 7.42 4.23
N GLY A 23 -5.63 6.43 4.87
CA GLY A 23 -5.96 5.11 4.31
C GLY A 23 -4.82 4.10 4.47
N MET A 24 -5.18 2.81 4.53
CA MET A 24 -4.27 1.68 4.76
C MET A 24 -3.13 1.65 3.76
N VAL A 25 -3.44 1.73 2.46
CA VAL A 25 -2.42 1.65 1.40
C VAL A 25 -1.34 2.71 1.62
N ARG A 26 -1.73 3.97 1.84
CA ARG A 26 -0.74 5.05 2.02
C ARG A 26 0.03 4.90 3.33
N GLU A 27 -0.57 4.34 4.38
CA GLU A 27 0.15 4.09 5.64
C GLU A 27 1.19 2.98 5.48
N ILE A 28 0.89 1.87 4.79
CA ILE A 28 1.85 0.78 4.52
C ILE A 28 3.07 1.33 3.77
N PHE A 29 2.87 2.07 2.68
CA PHE A 29 3.98 2.69 1.96
C PHE A 29 4.75 3.70 2.84
N SER A 30 4.06 4.43 3.72
CA SER A 30 4.73 5.33 4.67
C SER A 30 5.64 4.56 5.63
N LEU A 31 5.17 3.43 6.18
CA LEU A 31 5.93 2.54 7.06
C LEU A 31 7.13 1.92 6.34
N LEU A 32 6.96 1.46 5.09
CA LEU A 32 8.07 1.01 4.25
C LEU A 32 9.10 2.12 4.04
N GLY A 33 8.65 3.36 3.79
CA GLY A 33 9.54 4.51 3.67
C GLY A 33 10.36 4.79 4.94
N TYR A 34 9.81 4.52 6.13
CA TYR A 34 10.56 4.60 7.39
C TYR A 34 11.63 3.51 7.48
N LEU A 35 11.28 2.25 7.18
CA LEU A 35 12.20 1.11 7.23
C LEU A 35 13.33 1.25 6.20
N VAL A 36 12.97 1.39 4.92
CA VAL A 36 13.93 1.52 3.82
C VAL A 36 14.76 2.79 3.99
N GLY A 37 14.14 3.90 4.38
CA GLY A 37 14.86 5.15 4.62
C GLY A 37 15.90 5.05 5.74
N TYR A 38 15.63 4.26 6.78
CA TYR A 38 16.55 4.03 7.89
C TYR A 38 17.72 3.12 7.50
N VAL A 39 17.44 2.01 6.82
CA VAL A 39 18.49 1.09 6.34
C VAL A 39 19.42 1.81 5.37
N LEU A 40 18.87 2.49 4.37
CA LEU A 40 19.69 3.21 3.39
C LEU A 40 20.44 4.39 3.99
N SER A 41 19.92 5.05 5.04
CA SER A 41 20.69 6.12 5.68
C SER A 41 21.91 5.57 6.41
N ILE A 42 21.84 4.38 7.02
CA ILE A 42 23.00 3.72 7.65
C ILE A 42 24.01 3.24 6.61
N ASP A 43 23.54 2.72 5.48
CA ASP A 43 24.45 2.16 4.48
C ASP A 43 25.15 3.26 3.65
N TYR A 44 24.42 4.34 3.30
CA TYR A 44 24.91 5.33 2.33
C TYR A 44 25.39 6.65 2.93
N TYR A 45 25.19 6.92 4.24
CA TYR A 45 25.61 8.23 4.79
C TYR A 45 27.11 8.48 4.66
N GLU A 46 27.96 7.44 4.75
CA GLU A 46 29.41 7.61 4.61
C GLU A 46 29.81 7.98 3.20
N GLU A 47 29.26 7.27 2.20
CA GLU A 47 29.51 7.53 0.79
C GLU A 47 29.07 8.94 0.40
N VAL A 48 27.85 9.33 0.77
CA VAL A 48 27.33 10.68 0.48
C VAL A 48 28.14 11.76 1.22
N THR A 49 28.59 11.50 2.45
CA THR A 49 29.46 12.43 3.17
C THR A 49 30.81 12.57 2.47
N SER A 50 31.38 11.49 1.93
CA SER A 50 32.66 11.51 1.20
C SER A 50 32.57 12.30 -0.11
N ILE A 51 31.45 12.17 -0.84
CA ILE A 51 31.18 12.95 -2.05
C ILE A 51 31.07 14.42 -1.68
N LEU A 52 30.34 14.75 -0.61
CA LEU A 52 30.21 16.13 -0.14
C LEU A 52 31.58 16.72 0.27
N GLN A 53 32.44 15.93 0.90
CA GLN A 53 33.81 16.33 1.24
C GLN A 53 34.64 16.63 -0.02
N SER A 54 34.49 15.83 -1.08
CA SER A 54 35.23 16.04 -2.33
C SER A 54 34.85 17.35 -3.05
N MET A 55 33.64 17.87 -2.80
CA MET A 55 33.16 19.15 -3.34
C MET A 55 33.60 20.36 -2.50
N LEU A 56 34.11 20.15 -1.29
CA LEU A 56 34.58 21.20 -0.40
C LEU A 56 36.07 21.47 -0.62
N SER A 57 36.47 22.74 -0.56
CA SER A 57 37.88 23.13 -0.64
C SER A 57 38.71 22.48 0.47
N LYS A 58 39.95 22.09 0.17
CA LYS A 58 40.87 21.45 1.13
C LYS A 58 41.01 22.23 2.45
N GLU A 59 41.03 23.56 2.38
CA GLU A 59 41.12 24.45 3.56
C GLU A 59 39.90 24.36 4.50
N ILE A 60 38.71 24.15 3.94
CA ILE A 60 37.46 24.00 4.69
C ILE A 60 37.43 22.62 5.34
N MET A 61 37.91 21.60 4.61
CA MET A 61 37.92 20.22 5.08
C MET A 61 38.91 20.01 6.24
N VAL A 62 40.12 20.58 6.17
CA VAL A 62 41.10 20.55 7.27
C VAL A 62 40.49 21.16 8.54
N ARG A 63 39.89 22.35 8.40
CA ARG A 63 39.25 23.04 9.52
C ARG A 63 38.06 22.29 10.11
N ILE A 64 37.26 21.59 9.29
CA ILE A 64 36.14 20.76 9.79
C ILE A 64 36.66 19.48 10.45
N SER A 65 37.72 18.86 9.92
CA SER A 65 38.31 17.64 10.47
C SER A 65 38.98 17.85 11.83
N GLU A 66 39.52 19.05 12.08
CA GLU A 66 40.07 19.42 13.39
C GLU A 66 38.99 19.46 14.49
N PHE A 67 37.73 19.64 14.11
CA PHE A 67 36.58 19.63 15.02
C PHE A 67 35.72 18.38 14.82
N SER A 68 36.07 17.29 15.50
CA SER A 68 35.34 16.00 15.47
C SER A 68 33.82 16.12 15.70
N ILE A 69 33.40 17.10 16.51
CA ILE A 69 31.98 17.39 16.79
C ILE A 69 31.28 17.89 15.52
N VAL A 70 31.87 18.84 14.80
CA VAL A 70 31.30 19.42 13.58
C VAL A 70 31.18 18.35 12.52
N PHE A 71 32.20 17.50 12.35
CA PHE A 71 32.15 16.40 11.40
C PHE A 71 31.04 15.38 11.71
N THR A 72 30.84 15.06 13.00
CA THR A 72 29.75 14.18 13.44
C THR A 72 28.38 14.77 13.12
N ILE A 73 28.20 16.09 13.34
CA ILE A 73 26.95 16.78 13.01
C ILE A 73 26.67 16.70 11.49
N VAL A 74 27.68 16.87 10.65
CA VAL A 74 27.52 16.74 9.18
C VAL A 74 27.06 15.34 8.80
N LYS A 75 27.69 14.27 9.34
CA LYS A 75 27.26 12.88 9.09
C LYS A 75 25.79 12.66 9.48
N ILE A 76 25.37 13.18 10.64
CA ILE A 76 23.99 13.09 11.11
C ILE A 76 23.03 13.82 10.16
N LEU A 77 23.39 15.02 9.71
CA LEU A 77 22.56 15.79 8.77
C LEU A 77 22.40 15.06 7.43
N VAL A 78 23.47 14.46 6.91
CA VAL A 78 23.43 13.65 5.68
C VAL A 78 22.53 12.43 5.86
N ALA A 79 22.66 11.69 6.97
CA ALA A 79 21.80 10.55 7.25
C ALA A 79 20.32 10.94 7.34
N ILE A 80 20.00 12.06 8.01
CA ILE A 80 18.64 12.61 8.09
C ILE A 80 18.12 12.99 6.71
N PHE A 81 18.96 13.60 5.87
CA PHE A 81 18.59 13.99 4.51
C PHE A 81 18.24 12.77 3.65
N ILE A 82 19.06 11.72 3.67
CA ILE A 82 18.81 10.46 2.95
C ILE A 82 17.49 9.84 3.42
N PHE A 83 17.34 9.69 4.73
CA PHE A 83 16.13 9.14 5.35
C PHE A 83 14.87 9.89 4.91
N PHE A 84 14.89 11.23 4.98
CA PHE A 84 13.73 12.05 4.62
C PHE A 84 13.40 11.96 3.13
N THR A 85 14.42 11.93 2.27
CA THR A 85 14.26 11.81 0.82
C THR A 85 13.58 10.50 0.43
N ILE A 86 14.02 9.38 1.02
CA ILE A 86 13.44 8.06 0.75
C ILE A 86 12.02 7.99 1.31
N LYS A 87 11.83 8.39 2.57
CA LYS A 87 10.51 8.45 3.20
C LYS A 87 9.52 9.24 2.36
N PHE A 88 9.92 10.43 1.89
CA PHE A 88 9.08 11.29 1.08
C PHE A 88 8.71 10.64 -0.26
N SER A 89 9.67 9.99 -0.91
CA SER A 89 9.44 9.25 -2.16
C SER A 89 8.40 8.14 -2.00
N PHE A 90 8.51 7.33 -0.94
CA PHE A 90 7.53 6.30 -0.63
C PHE A 90 6.13 6.87 -0.32
N ASP A 91 6.04 8.01 0.37
CA ASP A 91 4.74 8.66 0.64
C ASP A 91 4.05 9.12 -0.65
N ILE A 92 4.83 9.62 -1.62
CA ILE A 92 4.33 10.00 -2.95
C ILE A 92 3.81 8.76 -3.69
N VAL A 93 4.57 7.67 -3.71
CA VAL A 93 4.16 6.41 -4.35
C VAL A 93 2.86 5.88 -3.73
N GLY A 94 2.77 5.84 -2.40
CA GLY A 94 1.55 5.43 -1.71
C GLY A 94 0.35 6.34 -2.01
N ARG A 95 0.60 7.64 -2.23
CA ARG A 95 -0.43 8.60 -2.64
C ARG A 95 -0.90 8.38 -4.07
N LEU A 96 0.00 8.08 -5.00
CA LEU A 96 -0.29 7.76 -6.39
C LEU A 96 -1.13 6.48 -6.49
N ILE A 97 -0.69 5.40 -5.84
CA ILE A 97 -1.38 4.10 -5.87
C ILE A 97 -2.81 4.25 -5.34
N ARG A 98 -2.99 4.92 -4.20
CA ARG A 98 -4.33 5.16 -3.64
C ARG A 98 -5.22 5.99 -4.59
N ARG A 99 -4.65 6.94 -5.33
CA ARG A 99 -5.38 7.73 -6.31
C ARG A 99 -5.81 6.90 -7.52
N SER A 100 -4.96 5.98 -7.98
CA SER A 100 -5.26 5.08 -9.09
C SER A 100 -6.35 4.05 -8.77
N VAL A 101 -6.43 3.60 -7.51
CA VAL A 101 -7.43 2.63 -7.04
C VAL A 101 -8.76 3.31 -6.63
N GLY A 102 -8.76 4.63 -6.43
CA GLY A 102 -9.85 5.41 -5.83
C GLY A 102 -11.11 5.63 -6.67
N GLY A 103 -11.37 4.82 -7.71
CA GLY A 103 -12.58 4.93 -8.55
C GLY A 103 -13.84 4.32 -7.95
N SER A 104 -13.73 3.46 -6.94
CA SER A 104 -14.87 2.73 -6.36
C SER A 104 -15.09 3.08 -4.89
N ILE A 105 -16.17 3.82 -4.63
CA ILE A 105 -16.59 4.34 -3.32
C ILE A 105 -16.73 3.22 -2.25
N ALA A 106 -17.06 1.99 -2.66
CA ALA A 106 -17.29 0.85 -1.76
C ALA A 106 -16.02 0.29 -1.09
N ILE A 107 -14.83 0.41 -1.70
CA ILE A 107 -13.57 -0.13 -1.16
C ILE A 107 -12.91 0.85 -0.15
N SER A 108 -13.40 2.08 -0.10
CA SER A 108 -12.78 3.17 0.66
C SER A 108 -12.97 3.06 2.18
N PHE A 109 -14.03 2.39 2.67
CA PHE A 109 -14.30 2.29 4.12
C PHE A 109 -13.39 1.26 4.82
N PRO A 110 -13.22 0.02 4.29
CA PRO A 110 -12.23 -0.92 4.82
C PRO A 110 -10.79 -0.38 4.75
N ASP A 111 -10.43 0.34 3.69
CA ASP A 111 -9.11 1.00 3.55
C ASP A 111 -8.85 2.02 4.68
N ARG A 112 -9.87 2.79 5.08
CA ARG A 112 -9.73 3.76 6.18
C ARG A 112 -9.58 3.07 7.53
N ILE A 113 -10.37 2.02 7.78
CA ILE A 113 -10.26 1.23 9.02
C ILE A 113 -8.88 0.58 9.12
N GLY A 114 -8.39 -0.05 8.04
CA GLY A 114 -7.05 -0.61 8.00
C GLY A 114 -5.97 0.44 8.26
N GLY A 115 -6.14 1.65 7.71
CA GLY A 115 -5.29 2.80 8.02
C GLY A 115 -5.32 3.17 9.51
N GLY A 116 -6.48 3.20 10.14
CA GLY A 116 -6.63 3.45 11.58
C GLY A 116 -5.90 2.42 12.44
N VAL A 117 -6.02 1.13 12.13
CA VAL A 117 -5.32 0.04 12.84
C VAL A 117 -3.80 0.19 12.71
N LEU A 118 -3.29 0.47 11.51
CA LEU A 118 -1.87 0.74 11.31
C LEU A 118 -1.41 2.02 12.03
N GLY A 119 -2.27 3.03 12.10
CA GLY A 119 -2.03 4.25 12.88
C GLY A 119 -1.90 4.00 14.38
N ILE A 120 -2.72 3.10 14.93
CA ILE A 120 -2.61 2.67 16.33
C ILE A 120 -1.25 1.99 16.57
N LEU A 121 -0.87 1.05 15.70
CA LEU A 121 0.42 0.36 15.80
C LEU A 121 1.59 1.36 15.77
N LYS A 122 1.53 2.32 14.86
CA LYS A 122 2.51 3.41 14.77
C LYS A 122 2.50 4.31 16.01
N GLY A 123 1.33 4.59 16.57
CA GLY A 123 1.18 5.32 17.83
C GLY A 123 1.94 4.64 18.97
N PHE A 124 1.82 3.31 19.09
CA PHE A 124 2.59 2.53 20.06
C PHE A 124 4.11 2.63 19.83
N VAL A 125 4.56 2.56 18.58
CA VAL A 125 6.00 2.75 18.25
C VAL A 125 6.48 4.14 18.67
N ILE A 126 5.70 5.19 18.42
CA ILE A 126 6.05 6.56 18.84
C ILE A 126 6.12 6.67 20.37
N VAL A 127 5.16 6.07 21.08
CA VAL A 127 5.15 6.04 22.55
C VAL A 127 6.40 5.30 23.08
N ALA A 128 6.78 4.17 22.47
CA ALA A 128 7.98 3.42 22.85
C ALA A 128 9.26 4.25 22.66
N ILE A 129 9.39 4.95 21.52
CA ILE A 129 10.52 5.85 21.24
C ILE A 129 10.57 7.00 22.24
N MET A 130 9.41 7.59 22.60
CA MET A 130 9.34 8.65 23.61
C MET A 130 9.67 8.16 25.02
N MET A 131 9.38 6.90 25.35
CA MET A 131 9.70 6.30 26.65
C MET A 131 11.18 5.96 26.80
N PHE A 132 11.87 5.64 25.72
CA PHE A 132 13.29 5.28 25.76
C PHE A 132 14.19 6.30 26.47
N PRO A 133 14.16 7.61 26.17
CA PRO A 133 14.97 8.58 26.91
C PRO A 133 14.53 8.71 28.38
N LEU A 134 13.24 8.49 28.70
CA LEU A 134 12.74 8.52 30.08
C LEU A 134 13.24 7.34 30.92
N SER A 135 13.48 6.18 30.30
CA SER A 135 14.06 5.02 31.00
C SER A 135 15.55 5.18 31.30
N LEU A 136 16.26 6.01 30.51
CA LEU A 136 17.67 6.34 30.77
C LEU A 136 17.87 7.21 32.02
N PHE A 137 16.84 7.94 32.49
CA PHE A 137 16.88 8.72 33.73
C PHE A 137 16.39 7.89 34.93
N ARG A 138 17.28 7.64 35.91
CA ARG A 138 16.95 6.91 37.15
C ARG A 138 15.75 7.55 37.87
N GLY A 139 14.65 6.79 38.00
CA GLY A 139 13.41 7.22 38.66
C GLY A 139 12.52 8.18 37.86
N GLY A 140 12.85 8.49 36.60
CA GLY A 140 12.00 9.25 35.69
C GLY A 140 10.86 8.40 35.13
N TYR A 141 11.18 7.17 34.71
CA TYR A 141 10.18 6.17 34.31
C TYR A 141 9.19 5.90 35.43
N GLU A 142 9.69 5.58 36.63
CA GLU A 142 8.88 5.19 37.78
C GLU A 142 7.94 6.33 38.18
N ARG A 143 8.42 7.58 38.30
CA ARG A 143 7.59 8.76 38.63
C ARG A 143 6.49 9.06 37.60
N VAL A 144 6.74 8.80 36.32
CA VAL A 144 5.77 9.08 35.24
C VAL A 144 4.78 7.91 35.07
N THR A 145 5.21 6.68 35.34
CA THR A 145 4.38 5.47 35.22
C THR A 145 3.68 5.06 36.52
N GLN A 146 3.90 5.75 37.66
CA GLN A 146 3.17 5.47 38.90
C GLN A 146 1.65 5.55 38.66
N GLY A 147 0.94 4.45 38.90
CA GLY A 147 -0.51 4.37 38.72
C GLY A 147 -1.00 4.24 37.27
N SER A 148 -0.11 3.94 36.32
CA SER A 148 -0.48 3.67 34.92
C SER A 148 -1.04 2.27 34.77
N ILE A 149 -2.18 2.18 34.10
CA ILE A 149 -2.88 0.90 33.83
C ILE A 149 -2.35 0.27 32.52
N ILE A 150 -1.67 1.05 31.68
CA ILE A 150 -1.21 0.65 30.34
C ILE A 150 0.19 -0.01 30.39
N THR A 151 1.01 0.32 31.39
CA THR A 151 2.35 -0.27 31.60
C THR A 151 2.40 -1.80 31.55
N PRO A 152 1.56 -2.56 32.28
CA PRO A 152 1.61 -4.03 32.24
C PRO A 152 1.21 -4.63 30.88
N TYR A 153 0.40 -3.91 30.07
CA TYR A 153 0.06 -4.34 28.72
C TYR A 153 1.22 -4.10 27.75
N LEU A 154 1.94 -2.98 27.88
CA LEU A 154 3.15 -2.69 27.13
C LEU A 154 4.23 -3.75 27.40
N GLU A 155 4.49 -4.10 28.66
CA GLU A 155 5.45 -5.16 29.01
C GLU A 155 5.08 -6.52 28.39
N LYS A 156 3.79 -6.89 28.39
CA LYS A 156 3.33 -8.12 27.75
C LYS A 156 3.58 -8.10 26.23
N VAL A 157 3.27 -6.98 25.56
CA VAL A 157 3.54 -6.82 24.11
C VAL A 157 5.04 -6.85 23.83
N PHE A 158 5.87 -6.22 24.67
CA PHE A 158 7.33 -6.28 24.53
C PHE A 158 7.87 -7.68 24.75
N SER A 159 7.36 -8.43 25.74
CA SER A 159 7.78 -9.81 26.00
C SER A 159 7.42 -10.78 24.86
N VAL A 160 6.29 -10.55 24.19
CA VAL A 160 5.85 -11.33 23.01
C VAL A 160 6.65 -10.91 21.77
N ALA A 161 6.97 -9.61 21.62
CA ALA A 161 7.80 -9.12 20.54
C ALA A 161 9.29 -9.52 20.69
N SER A 162 9.78 -9.70 21.91
CA SER A 162 11.13 -10.21 22.21
C SER A 162 11.24 -11.72 22.22
N GLN A 163 10.13 -12.44 22.04
CA GLN A 163 10.14 -13.89 21.94
C GLN A 163 10.76 -14.27 20.58
N GLU A 164 11.85 -15.03 20.59
CA GLU A 164 12.65 -15.41 19.40
C GLU A 164 11.79 -15.87 18.20
N SER A 165 10.63 -16.47 18.46
CA SER A 165 9.65 -16.91 17.46
C SER A 165 9.06 -15.79 16.59
N PHE A 166 8.87 -14.57 17.10
CA PHE A 166 8.37 -13.46 16.27
C PHE A 166 9.45 -12.96 15.33
N SER A 167 10.71 -12.90 15.78
CA SER A 167 11.84 -12.50 14.95
C SER A 167 12.10 -13.52 13.83
N GLU A 168 12.06 -14.82 14.12
CA GLU A 168 12.16 -15.87 13.10
C GLU A 168 11.01 -15.83 12.09
N LYS A 169 9.76 -15.68 12.54
CA LYS A 169 8.62 -15.56 11.63
C LYS A 169 8.68 -14.32 10.75
N PHE A 170 9.18 -13.20 11.29
CA PHE A 170 9.34 -11.98 10.52
C PHE A 170 10.48 -12.11 9.50
N LEU A 171 11.59 -12.75 9.87
CA LEU A 171 12.71 -13.05 8.98
C LEU A 171 12.28 -13.98 7.83
N ASP A 172 11.54 -15.04 8.13
CA ASP A 172 10.99 -15.96 7.12
C ASP A 172 10.03 -15.21 6.15
N LEU A 173 9.14 -14.37 6.69
CA LEU A 173 8.23 -13.55 5.88
C LEU A 173 8.97 -12.55 4.97
N THR A 174 10.07 -11.97 5.45
CA THR A 174 10.92 -11.09 4.64
C THR A 174 11.73 -11.84 3.59
N SER A 175 12.14 -13.08 3.87
CA SER A 175 12.84 -13.93 2.91
C SER A 175 11.92 -14.44 1.79
N ASP A 176 10.64 -14.73 2.07
CA ASP A 176 9.65 -15.04 1.02
C ASP A 176 9.23 -13.79 0.22
N MET A 177 9.55 -12.59 0.70
CA MET A 177 9.43 -11.31 -0.02
C MET A 177 10.72 -10.87 -0.73
N SER A 178 11.74 -11.73 -0.85
CA SER A 178 12.95 -11.38 -1.60
C SER A 178 12.64 -11.12 -3.08
N VAL A 179 13.47 -10.29 -3.72
CA VAL A 179 13.28 -9.90 -5.13
C VAL A 179 13.25 -11.12 -6.06
N ASP A 180 13.97 -12.19 -5.74
CA ASP A 180 14.02 -13.42 -6.53
C ASP A 180 12.73 -14.25 -6.42
N SER A 181 12.11 -14.35 -5.23
CA SER A 181 10.82 -15.03 -5.05
C SER A 181 9.67 -14.24 -5.68
N ILE A 182 9.71 -12.91 -5.56
CA ILE A 182 8.78 -11.99 -6.21
C ILE A 182 8.92 -12.09 -7.74
N GLN A 183 10.13 -12.18 -8.28
CA GLN A 183 10.40 -12.36 -9.71
C GLN A 183 9.90 -13.74 -10.21
N GLY A 184 10.09 -14.80 -9.41
CA GLY A 184 9.56 -16.13 -9.71
C GLY A 184 8.03 -16.19 -9.72
N LYS A 185 7.37 -15.52 -8.75
CA LYS A 185 5.90 -15.40 -8.69
C LYS A 185 5.36 -14.49 -9.81
N LEU A 186 6.06 -13.40 -10.16
CA LEU A 186 5.72 -12.54 -11.30
C LEU A 186 5.87 -13.26 -12.65
N LYS A 187 6.87 -14.13 -12.80
CA LYS A 187 7.05 -14.94 -14.01
C LYS A 187 5.89 -15.91 -14.22
N LYS A 188 5.41 -16.55 -13.14
CA LYS A 188 4.18 -17.35 -13.16
C LYS A 188 2.91 -16.54 -13.45
N MET A 189 2.84 -15.27 -13.04
CA MET A 189 1.76 -14.36 -13.45
C MET A 189 1.91 -13.86 -14.91
N SER A 190 3.12 -13.84 -15.46
CA SER A 190 3.33 -13.54 -16.88
C SER A 190 2.75 -14.63 -17.78
N ASP A 191 2.84 -15.90 -17.35
CA ASP A 191 2.20 -17.04 -18.03
C ASP A 191 0.66 -16.95 -18.01
N LEU A 192 0.07 -16.16 -17.10
CA LEU A 192 -1.36 -15.86 -17.06
C LEU A 192 -1.82 -14.99 -18.25
N ASN A 193 -0.92 -14.31 -18.97
CA ASN A 193 -1.26 -13.66 -20.25
C ASN A 193 -1.63 -14.68 -21.32
N THR A 194 -1.05 -15.88 -21.28
CA THR A 194 -1.40 -16.99 -22.16
C THR A 194 -2.81 -17.48 -21.87
N ILE A 195 -3.15 -17.68 -20.58
CA ILE A 195 -4.50 -18.05 -20.13
C ILE A 195 -5.52 -16.95 -20.48
N THR A 196 -5.14 -15.67 -20.36
CA THR A 196 -6.01 -14.55 -20.75
C THR A 196 -6.26 -14.52 -22.27
N LYS A 197 -5.26 -14.89 -23.07
CA LYS A 197 -5.38 -14.99 -24.53
C LYS A 197 -6.29 -16.15 -24.92
N ASP A 198 -6.17 -17.31 -24.27
CA ASP A 198 -7.03 -18.48 -24.50
C ASP A 198 -8.48 -18.22 -24.07
N ILE A 199 -8.68 -17.52 -22.94
CA ILE A 199 -10.02 -17.09 -22.51
C ILE A 199 -10.62 -16.10 -23.51
N LYS A 200 -9.81 -15.20 -24.09
CA LYS A 200 -10.29 -14.24 -25.09
C LYS A 200 -10.69 -14.93 -26.39
N ILE A 201 -9.86 -15.85 -26.89
CA ILE A 201 -10.15 -16.67 -28.08
C ILE A 201 -11.45 -17.47 -27.86
N LYS A 202 -11.57 -18.12 -26.70
CA LYS A 202 -12.78 -18.91 -26.39
C LYS A 202 -14.03 -18.05 -26.22
N LYS A 203 -13.88 -16.82 -25.70
CA LYS A 203 -14.97 -15.84 -25.62
C LYS A 203 -15.42 -15.41 -27.02
N ASP A 204 -14.49 -15.16 -27.92
CA ASP A 204 -14.78 -14.73 -29.29
C ASP A 204 -15.46 -15.86 -30.09
N GLU A 205 -15.02 -17.12 -29.93
CA GLU A 205 -15.70 -18.30 -30.49
C GLU A 205 -17.13 -18.48 -29.96
N LEU A 206 -17.34 -18.29 -28.65
CA LEU A 206 -18.68 -18.38 -28.06
C LEU A 206 -19.60 -17.25 -28.56
N LEU A 207 -19.07 -16.04 -28.74
CA LEU A 207 -19.83 -14.92 -29.29
C LEU A 207 -20.23 -15.17 -30.74
N ASP A 208 -19.35 -15.72 -31.57
CA ASP A 208 -19.66 -16.06 -32.96
C ASP A 208 -20.69 -17.19 -33.05
N ASN A 209 -20.57 -18.24 -32.21
CA ASN A 209 -21.56 -19.30 -32.16
C ASN A 209 -22.94 -18.80 -31.72
N ILE A 210 -23.02 -17.94 -30.71
CA ILE A 210 -24.28 -17.32 -30.28
C ILE A 210 -24.88 -16.45 -31.41
N LYS A 211 -24.04 -15.73 -32.15
CA LYS A 211 -24.46 -14.88 -33.29
C LYS A 211 -24.99 -15.71 -34.47
N ILE A 212 -24.40 -16.89 -34.70
CA ILE A 212 -24.87 -17.84 -35.72
C ILE A 212 -26.20 -18.45 -35.31
N LEU A 213 -26.36 -18.84 -34.04
CA LEU A 213 -27.62 -19.36 -33.49
C LEU A 213 -28.75 -18.33 -33.56
N THR A 214 -28.51 -17.09 -33.11
CA THR A 214 -29.51 -16.00 -33.20
C THR A 214 -29.84 -15.63 -34.65
N LYS A 215 -28.87 -15.67 -35.56
CA LYS A 215 -29.12 -15.44 -37.00
C LYS A 215 -29.89 -16.60 -37.65
N LYS A 216 -29.75 -17.82 -37.13
CA LYS A 216 -30.51 -18.99 -37.59
C LYS A 216 -31.96 -18.94 -37.09
N GLU A 217 -32.17 -18.61 -35.81
CA GLU A 217 -33.51 -18.38 -35.24
C GLU A 217 -34.25 -17.24 -35.93
N LEU A 218 -33.59 -16.09 -36.18
CA LEU A 218 -34.18 -14.97 -36.94
C LEU A 218 -34.51 -15.32 -38.40
N LYS A 219 -33.82 -16.31 -38.98
CA LYS A 219 -34.07 -16.76 -40.36
C LYS A 219 -35.17 -17.81 -40.44
N GLU A 220 -35.35 -18.62 -39.39
CA GLU A 220 -36.49 -19.53 -39.23
C GLU A 220 -37.78 -18.74 -38.92
N GLU A 221 -37.74 -17.76 -38.01
CA GLU A 221 -38.90 -16.85 -37.73
C GLU A 221 -39.32 -16.03 -38.95
N ALA A 222 -38.38 -15.57 -39.77
CA ALA A 222 -38.69 -14.83 -40.99
C ALA A 222 -39.29 -15.71 -42.11
N MET A 223 -39.05 -17.03 -42.07
CA MET A 223 -39.56 -17.96 -43.08
C MET A 223 -40.96 -18.51 -42.72
N GLU A 224 -41.34 -18.49 -41.44
CA GLU A 224 -42.71 -18.82 -40.99
C GLU A 224 -43.73 -17.68 -41.19
N LYS A 225 -43.27 -16.44 -41.43
CA LYS A 225 -44.13 -15.24 -41.35
C LYS A 225 -44.86 -14.81 -42.63
N TYR A 226 -45.12 -15.74 -43.54
CA TYR A 226 -46.10 -15.54 -44.61
C TYR A 226 -46.89 -16.82 -44.82
N THR A 227 -48.03 -16.90 -44.15
CA THR A 227 -48.97 -18.01 -44.33
C THR A 227 -49.74 -17.81 -45.65
N GLU A 228 -50.18 -18.88 -46.30
CA GLU A 228 -50.97 -18.81 -47.54
C GLU A 228 -52.24 -17.94 -47.38
N GLU A 229 -52.72 -17.75 -46.15
CA GLU A 229 -53.81 -16.84 -45.80
C GLU A 229 -53.48 -15.36 -46.06
N ASP A 230 -52.24 -14.93 -45.82
CA ASP A 230 -51.80 -13.55 -46.04
C ASP A 230 -51.65 -13.24 -47.54
N LYS A 231 -51.24 -14.25 -48.34
CA LYS A 231 -51.20 -14.13 -49.80
C LYS A 231 -52.60 -14.02 -50.40
N ASN A 232 -53.57 -14.77 -49.88
CA ASN A 232 -54.95 -14.69 -50.34
C ASN A 232 -55.61 -13.34 -49.99
N LYS A 233 -55.36 -12.80 -48.77
CA LYS A 233 -55.83 -11.45 -48.40
C LYS A 233 -55.24 -10.36 -49.29
N LEU A 234 -53.99 -10.51 -49.74
CA LEU A 234 -53.36 -9.55 -50.65
C LEU A 234 -53.99 -9.58 -52.05
N ASN A 235 -54.36 -10.77 -52.55
CA ASN A 235 -55.03 -10.91 -53.84
C ASN A 235 -56.46 -10.34 -53.83
N ASP A 236 -57.22 -10.53 -52.75
CA ASP A 236 -58.55 -9.92 -52.58
C ASP A 236 -58.48 -8.39 -52.63
N ILE A 237 -57.45 -7.81 -52.00
CA ILE A 237 -57.24 -6.36 -52.01
C ILE A 237 -56.90 -5.89 -53.44
N LEU A 238 -56.03 -6.62 -54.16
CA LEU A 238 -55.66 -6.28 -55.53
C LEU A 238 -56.84 -6.38 -56.52
N GLU A 239 -57.72 -7.37 -56.39
CA GLU A 239 -58.95 -7.44 -57.19
C GLU A 239 -59.91 -6.29 -56.89
N THR A 240 -60.00 -5.85 -55.64
CA THR A 240 -60.84 -4.72 -55.23
C THR A 240 -60.41 -3.40 -55.87
N PHE A 241 -59.11 -3.22 -56.14
CA PHE A 241 -58.58 -2.04 -56.83
C PHE A 241 -58.58 -2.15 -58.35
N SER A 242 -58.67 -3.36 -58.91
CA SER A 242 -58.69 -3.58 -60.37
C SER A 242 -60.09 -3.43 -60.99
N ASN A 243 -61.16 -3.41 -60.19
CA ASN A 243 -62.55 -3.31 -60.65
C ASN A 243 -63.17 -1.91 -60.45
N LYS A 244 -62.36 -0.85 -60.46
CA LYS A 244 -62.80 0.55 -60.45
C LYS A 244 -62.15 1.33 -61.58
#